data_AF-A0A4Y2PYH2-F1
#
_entry.id   AF-A0A4Y2PYH2-F1
#
_cell.length_a   1.000
_cell.length_b   1.000
_cell.length_c   1.000
_cell.angle_alpha   90.00
_cell.angle_beta   90.00
_cell.angle_gamma   90.00
#
_symmetry.space_group_name_H-M   'P 1'
#
loop_
_entity.id
_entity.type
_entity.pdbx_description
1 polymer ?
#
loop_
_entity_poly.entity_id
_entity_poly.type
_entity_poly.pdbx_seq_one_letter_code
_entity_poly.pdbx_strand_id
1 'polypeptide(L)'
;MNEIYELDSDEEVAFAEETFVLLSGELLKKPVKRKRRFWMLSLNKIRKRYNANDMLTDLRKTPTGKFQNFCRMSATDFEHLLCKIGPLIARRDTNMRDSIPMQERLAVALRCFATGDSYASLSFPFKFSKQTESRCDVEACKAIKQELKEEIKVSGT
;
A
#
# COMPACT_ATOMS: atom_id res chain seq x y z
N MET A 1 39.53 29.44 40.34
CA MET A 1 38.41 30.38 40.57
C MET A 1 37.48 30.18 39.38
N ASN A 2 36.51 29.27 39.50
CA ASN A 2 35.52 29.02 38.45
C ASN A 2 34.29 29.85 38.83
N GLU A 3 34.11 31.00 38.18
CA GLU A 3 32.85 31.72 38.22
C GLU A 3 31.83 30.90 37.44
N ILE A 4 30.89 30.30 38.18
CA ILE A 4 29.67 29.74 37.60
C ILE A 4 28.82 30.96 37.26
N TYR A 5 28.69 31.27 35.97
CA TYR A 5 27.72 32.25 35.49
C TYR A 5 26.31 31.72 35.81
N GLU A 6 25.71 32.19 36.91
CA GLU A 6 24.26 32.08 37.12
C GLU A 6 23.58 33.03 36.12
N LEU A 7 22.93 32.45 35.11
CA LEU A 7 22.09 33.19 34.17
C LEU A 7 20.86 33.74 34.92
N ASP A 8 20.54 35.02 34.68
CA ASP A 8 19.38 35.67 35.30
C ASP A 8 18.07 35.11 34.72
N SER A 9 16.95 35.14 35.46
CA SER A 9 15.72 34.47 35.01
C SER A 9 15.20 34.99 33.68
N ASP A 10 15.43 36.27 33.41
CA ASP A 10 15.03 36.93 32.17
C ASP A 10 15.90 36.50 30.98
N GLU A 11 17.17 36.14 31.20
CA GLU A 11 18.05 35.57 30.17
C GLU A 11 17.67 34.13 29.84
N GLU A 12 17.27 33.33 30.83
CA GLU A 12 16.75 31.96 30.58
C GLU A 12 15.43 31.98 29.80
N VAL A 13 14.53 32.91 30.13
CA VAL A 13 13.26 33.09 29.41
C VAL A 13 13.52 33.52 27.96
N ALA A 14 14.42 34.48 27.75
CA ALA A 14 14.80 34.92 26.40
C ALA A 14 15.42 33.76 25.58
N PHE A 15 16.29 32.95 26.19
CA PHE A 15 16.88 31.78 25.54
C PHE A 15 15.83 30.70 25.19
N ALA A 16 14.86 30.48 26.08
CA ALA A 16 13.74 29.55 25.84
C ALA A 16 12.84 30.03 24.69
N GLU A 17 12.57 31.33 24.59
CA GLU A 17 11.80 31.91 23.50
C GLU A 17 12.54 31.81 22.16
N GLU A 18 13.84 32.14 22.12
CA GLU A 18 14.66 32.01 20.93
C GLU A 18 14.73 30.56 20.44
N THR A 19 14.98 29.62 21.34
CA THR A 19 15.02 28.19 21.00
C THR A 19 13.65 27.67 20.54
N PHE A 20 12.56 28.12 21.14
CA PHE A 20 11.19 27.78 20.71
C PHE A 20 10.89 28.30 19.30
N VAL A 21 11.28 29.54 18.98
CA VAL A 21 11.11 30.13 17.64
C VAL A 21 11.95 29.40 16.60
N LEU A 22 13.21 29.06 16.92
CA LEU A 22 14.08 28.30 16.02
C LEU A 22 13.57 26.88 15.77
N LEU A 23 13.15 26.17 16.83
CA LEU A 23 12.64 24.80 16.74
C LEU A 23 11.31 24.75 15.98
N SER A 24 10.39 25.67 16.26
CA SER A 24 9.12 25.77 15.53
C SER A 24 9.35 26.07 14.04
N GLY A 25 10.32 26.93 13.72
CA GLY A 25 10.76 27.17 12.34
C GLY A 25 11.22 25.90 11.61
N GLU A 26 12.02 25.06 12.25
CA GLU A 26 12.50 23.80 11.67
C GLU A 26 11.37 22.78 11.48
N LEU A 27 10.48 22.65 12.47
CA LEU A 27 9.32 21.75 12.41
C LEU A 27 8.30 22.14 11.33
N LEU A 28 8.23 23.44 10.98
CA LEU A 28 7.33 23.96 9.95
C LEU A 28 7.93 23.92 8.53
N LYS A 29 9.21 23.57 8.36
CA LYS A 29 9.82 23.42 7.03
C LYS A 29 9.14 22.31 6.25
N LYS A 30 8.50 22.67 5.14
CA LYS A 30 7.93 21.68 4.22
C LYS A 30 9.07 20.89 3.57
N PRO A 31 8.98 19.55 3.51
CA PRO A 31 10.01 18.75 2.87
C PRO A 31 10.12 19.13 1.38
N VAL A 32 11.34 19.46 0.94
CA VAL A 32 11.61 19.78 -0.47
C VAL A 32 11.31 18.53 -1.32
N LYS A 33 10.27 18.61 -2.15
CA LYS A 33 9.89 17.50 -3.03
C LYS A 33 10.89 17.40 -4.17
N ARG A 34 11.58 16.26 -4.28
CA ARG A 34 12.42 15.96 -5.44
C ARG A 34 11.57 15.93 -6.72
N LYS A 35 12.02 16.64 -7.77
CA LYS A 35 11.41 16.53 -9.11
C LYS A 35 11.57 15.10 -9.60
N ARG A 36 10.46 14.47 -9.99
CA ARG A 36 10.48 13.11 -10.52
C ARG A 36 11.13 13.11 -11.91
N ARG A 37 12.09 12.20 -12.13
CA ARG A 37 12.70 11.99 -13.46
C ARG A 37 11.68 11.48 -14.48
N PHE A 38 10.74 10.65 -14.03
CA PHE A 38 9.65 10.10 -14.84
C PHE A 38 8.36 10.03 -14.00
N TRP A 39 7.22 10.30 -14.65
CA TRP A 39 5.89 10.10 -14.05
C TRP A 39 5.59 8.61 -13.81
N MET A 40 6.02 7.75 -14.74
CA MET A 40 5.79 6.31 -14.69
C MET A 40 6.95 5.56 -15.34
N LEU A 41 7.40 4.48 -14.69
CA LEU A 41 8.38 3.55 -15.23
C LEU A 41 7.87 2.92 -16.53
N SER A 42 8.76 2.70 -17.49
CA SER A 42 8.44 2.01 -18.76
C SER A 42 7.80 0.65 -18.53
N LEU A 43 8.28 -0.13 -17.56
CA LEU A 43 7.70 -1.42 -17.18
C LEU A 43 6.21 -1.32 -16.85
N ASN A 44 5.82 -0.30 -16.07
CA ASN A 44 4.44 -0.09 -15.63
C ASN A 44 3.55 0.45 -16.76
N LYS A 45 4.12 1.07 -17.81
CA LYS A 45 3.38 1.47 -19.02
C LYS A 45 2.91 0.24 -19.80
N ILE A 46 3.70 -0.84 -19.79
CA ILE A 46 3.39 -2.09 -20.50
C ILE A 46 2.62 -3.05 -19.59
N ARG A 47 1.70 -2.53 -18.76
CA ARG A 47 0.84 -3.33 -17.88
C ARG A 47 -0.05 -4.28 -18.66
N LYS A 48 -0.54 -3.93 -19.85
CA LYS A 48 -1.47 -4.80 -20.60
C LYS A 48 -0.82 -6.04 -21.21
N ARG A 49 0.51 -6.17 -21.17
CA ARG A 49 1.25 -7.28 -21.78
C ARG A 49 1.90 -8.12 -20.69
N TYR A 50 1.74 -9.44 -20.67
CA TYR A 50 2.41 -10.31 -19.69
C TYR A 50 2.20 -9.84 -18.24
N ASN A 51 0.97 -9.48 -17.88
CA ASN A 51 0.67 -9.13 -16.50
C ASN A 51 0.23 -10.36 -15.71
N ALA A 52 0.20 -10.21 -14.39
CA ALA A 52 -0.33 -11.22 -13.50
C ALA A 52 -1.80 -11.58 -13.79
N ASN A 53 -2.60 -10.71 -14.44
CA ASN A 53 -3.99 -11.01 -14.77
C ASN A 53 -4.11 -12.06 -15.88
N ASP A 54 -3.32 -11.93 -16.94
CA ASP A 54 -3.22 -12.92 -18.03
C ASP A 54 -2.81 -14.28 -17.43
N MET A 55 -1.78 -14.26 -16.56
CA MET A 55 -1.35 -15.43 -15.83
C MET A 55 -2.47 -16.01 -14.95
N LEU A 56 -3.15 -15.21 -14.14
CA LEU A 56 -4.26 -15.65 -13.27
C LEU A 56 -5.41 -16.25 -14.09
N THR A 57 -5.72 -15.66 -15.23
CA THR A 57 -6.73 -16.15 -16.16
C THR A 57 -6.34 -17.52 -16.70
N ASP A 58 -5.08 -17.70 -17.10
CA ASP A 58 -4.58 -18.99 -17.58
C ASP A 58 -4.53 -20.03 -16.45
N LEU A 59 -4.18 -19.63 -15.22
CA LEU A 59 -4.22 -20.49 -14.04
C LEU A 59 -5.64 -20.97 -13.69
N ARG A 60 -6.68 -20.22 -14.06
CA ARG A 60 -8.09 -20.59 -13.86
C ARG A 60 -8.61 -21.57 -14.90
N LYS A 61 -8.11 -21.50 -16.14
CA LYS A 61 -8.57 -22.36 -17.25
C LYS A 61 -8.27 -23.84 -17.01
N THR A 62 -7.16 -24.13 -16.35
CA THR A 62 -6.70 -25.51 -16.15
C THR A 62 -6.83 -25.89 -14.66
N PRO A 63 -7.53 -26.99 -14.30
CA PRO A 63 -7.72 -27.42 -12.91
C PRO A 63 -6.45 -28.06 -12.34
N THR A 64 -5.37 -27.29 -12.25
CA THR A 64 -4.05 -27.73 -11.78
C THR A 64 -3.82 -27.45 -10.30
N GLY A 65 -4.77 -26.78 -9.62
CA GLY A 65 -4.59 -26.27 -8.25
C GLY A 65 -3.61 -25.09 -8.14
N LYS A 66 -2.96 -24.69 -9.23
CA LYS A 66 -1.97 -23.60 -9.24
C LYS A 66 -2.59 -22.24 -8.88
N PHE A 67 -3.82 -21.97 -9.29
CA PHE A 67 -4.55 -20.78 -8.84
C PHE A 67 -4.71 -20.76 -7.31
N GLN A 68 -5.11 -21.90 -6.74
CA GLN A 68 -5.28 -22.03 -5.29
C GLN A 68 -3.95 -21.89 -4.56
N ASN A 69 -2.85 -22.41 -5.09
CA ASN A 69 -1.52 -22.16 -4.53
C ASN A 69 -1.15 -20.67 -4.58
N PHE A 70 -1.41 -20.02 -5.71
CA PHE A 70 -1.08 -18.61 -5.91
C PHE A 70 -1.83 -17.69 -4.94
N CYS A 71 -3.16 -17.82 -4.85
CA CYS A 71 -4.03 -16.97 -4.02
C CYS A 71 -4.29 -17.53 -2.60
N ARG A 72 -3.83 -18.75 -2.29
CA ARG A 72 -4.21 -19.52 -1.07
C ARG A 72 -5.72 -19.66 -0.87
N MET A 73 -6.47 -19.63 -1.96
CA MET A 73 -7.93 -19.60 -1.99
C MET A 73 -8.43 -20.24 -3.28
N SER A 74 -9.54 -20.99 -3.24
CA SER A 74 -10.10 -21.57 -4.45
C SER A 74 -10.55 -20.48 -5.43
N ALA A 75 -10.64 -20.80 -6.73
CA ALA A 75 -11.12 -19.83 -7.72
C ALA A 75 -12.57 -19.39 -7.44
N THR A 76 -13.40 -20.32 -6.96
CA THR A 76 -14.79 -20.06 -6.59
C THR A 76 -14.89 -19.12 -5.39
N ASP A 77 -14.13 -19.38 -4.32
CA ASP A 77 -14.12 -18.52 -3.13
C ASP A 77 -13.54 -17.14 -3.44
N PHE A 78 -12.53 -17.08 -4.31
CA PHE A 78 -11.97 -15.82 -4.77
C PHE A 78 -13.03 -14.96 -5.47
N GLU A 79 -13.80 -15.53 -6.40
CA GLU A 79 -14.87 -14.81 -7.09
C GLU A 79 -15.98 -14.40 -6.12
N HIS A 80 -16.37 -15.28 -5.20
CA HIS A 80 -17.35 -14.97 -4.18
C HIS A 80 -16.91 -13.79 -3.29
N LEU A 81 -15.65 -13.82 -2.83
CA LEU A 81 -15.07 -12.73 -2.07
C LEU A 81 -15.02 -11.44 -2.89
N LEU A 82 -14.59 -11.53 -4.15
CA LEU A 82 -14.51 -10.39 -5.05
C LEU A 82 -15.87 -9.74 -5.29
N CYS A 83 -16.94 -10.52 -5.41
CA CYS A 83 -18.30 -9.99 -5.53
C CYS A 83 -18.71 -9.17 -4.29
N LYS A 84 -18.32 -9.59 -3.08
CA LYS A 84 -18.61 -8.86 -1.83
C LYS A 84 -17.77 -7.57 -1.72
N ILE A 85 -16.45 -7.68 -1.84
CA ILE A 85 -15.54 -6.55 -1.57
C ILE A 85 -15.27 -5.67 -2.80
N GLY A 86 -15.56 -6.16 -4.00
CA GLY A 86 -15.28 -5.53 -5.29
C GLY A 86 -15.73 -4.07 -5.35
N PRO A 87 -16.98 -3.74 -4.95
CA PRO A 87 -17.45 -2.36 -4.90
C PRO A 87 -16.61 -1.42 -4.02
N LEU A 88 -15.98 -1.94 -2.96
CA LEU A 88 -15.16 -1.16 -2.03
C LEU A 88 -13.73 -0.91 -2.55
N ILE A 89 -13.17 -1.87 -3.27
CA ILE A 89 -11.79 -1.79 -3.79
C ILE A 89 -11.72 -1.29 -5.23
N ALA A 90 -12.85 -1.22 -5.94
CA ALA A 90 -12.92 -0.74 -7.31
C ALA A 90 -12.49 0.73 -7.40
N ARG A 91 -11.71 1.04 -8.44
CA ARG A 91 -11.25 2.39 -8.74
C ARG A 91 -11.71 2.76 -10.14
N ARG A 92 -12.05 4.03 -10.35
CA ARG A 92 -12.46 4.56 -11.65
C ARG A 92 -11.26 4.90 -12.52
N ASP A 93 -11.42 4.73 -13.82
CA ASP A 93 -10.45 5.19 -14.80
C ASP A 93 -10.29 6.72 -14.73
N THR A 94 -9.11 7.20 -15.11
CA THR A 94 -8.79 8.63 -15.17
C THR A 94 -8.21 8.96 -16.53
N ASN A 95 -8.29 10.22 -16.94
CA ASN A 95 -7.71 10.68 -18.21
C ASN A 95 -6.20 10.43 -18.33
N MET A 96 -5.49 10.23 -17.22
CA MET A 96 -4.05 9.98 -17.20
C MET A 96 -3.66 8.51 -17.30
N ARG A 97 -4.50 7.61 -16.75
CA ARG A 97 -4.23 6.16 -16.71
C ARG A 97 -5.50 5.38 -16.40
N ASP A 98 -5.61 4.23 -17.04
CA ASP A 98 -6.53 3.15 -16.68
C ASP A 98 -6.31 2.73 -15.22
N SER A 99 -7.41 2.53 -14.53
CA SER A 99 -7.51 1.93 -13.22
C SER A 99 -7.00 0.48 -13.25
N ILE A 100 -6.56 0.01 -12.08
CA ILE A 100 -6.23 -1.39 -11.89
C ILE A 100 -7.55 -2.12 -11.58
N PRO A 101 -7.93 -3.14 -12.36
CA PRO A 101 -9.13 -3.94 -12.12
C PRO A 101 -9.17 -4.52 -10.70
N MET A 102 -10.36 -4.61 -10.12
CA MET A 102 -10.55 -5.12 -8.75
C MET A 102 -10.00 -6.54 -8.56
N GLN A 103 -10.07 -7.39 -9.59
CA GLN A 103 -9.50 -8.73 -9.64
C GLN A 103 -7.99 -8.69 -9.35
N GLU A 104 -7.27 -7.82 -10.05
CA GLU A 104 -5.82 -7.69 -9.91
C GLU A 104 -5.45 -7.12 -8.54
N ARG A 105 -6.24 -6.15 -8.03
CA ARG A 105 -6.04 -5.56 -6.70
C ARG A 105 -6.21 -6.60 -5.59
N LEU A 106 -7.22 -7.46 -5.69
CA LEU A 106 -7.43 -8.53 -4.72
C LEU A 106 -6.36 -9.62 -4.84
N ALA A 107 -6.00 -10.02 -6.06
CA ALA A 107 -5.01 -11.08 -6.25
C ALA A 107 -3.62 -10.70 -5.75
N VAL A 108 -3.17 -9.46 -5.96
CA VAL A 108 -1.88 -9.00 -5.41
C VAL A 108 -1.90 -8.96 -3.88
N ALA A 109 -3.01 -8.51 -3.29
CA ALA A 109 -3.16 -8.45 -1.84
C ALA A 109 -3.16 -9.85 -1.20
N LEU A 110 -3.95 -10.78 -1.75
CA LEU A 110 -3.96 -12.16 -1.27
C LEU A 110 -2.60 -12.83 -1.43
N ARG A 111 -1.91 -12.58 -2.56
CA ARG A 111 -0.55 -13.09 -2.75
C ARG A 111 0.37 -12.55 -1.65
N CYS A 112 0.32 -11.25 -1.36
CA CYS A 112 1.12 -10.64 -0.30
C CYS A 112 0.78 -11.22 1.07
N PHE A 113 -0.49 -11.40 1.42
CA PHE A 113 -0.91 -12.00 2.69
C PHE A 113 -0.48 -13.46 2.83
N ALA A 114 -0.50 -14.20 1.72
CA ALA A 114 -0.15 -15.61 1.67
C ALA A 114 1.35 -15.87 1.81
N THR A 115 2.20 -15.07 1.15
CA THR A 115 3.65 -15.32 1.10
C THR A 115 4.47 -14.38 1.98
N GLY A 116 3.92 -13.23 2.40
CA GLY A 116 4.69 -12.20 3.10
C GLY A 116 5.82 -11.61 2.24
N ASP A 117 5.67 -11.67 0.91
CA ASP A 117 6.70 -11.26 -0.03
C ASP A 117 6.82 -9.73 -0.07
N SER A 118 7.99 -9.23 -0.44
CA SER A 118 8.20 -7.78 -0.47
C SER A 118 7.43 -7.14 -1.64
N TYR A 119 6.94 -5.91 -1.44
CA TYR A 119 6.38 -5.09 -2.53
C TYR A 119 7.37 -4.84 -3.68
N ALA A 120 8.67 -5.02 -3.44
CA ALA A 120 9.65 -4.95 -4.52
C ALA A 120 9.53 -6.18 -5.43
N SER A 121 9.45 -7.38 -4.84
CA SER A 121 9.31 -8.64 -5.56
C SER A 121 8.01 -8.70 -6.36
N LEU A 122 6.90 -8.31 -5.75
CA LEU A 122 5.57 -8.35 -6.37
C LEU A 122 5.41 -7.33 -7.50
N SER A 123 6.17 -6.23 -7.47
CA SER A 123 6.14 -5.20 -8.52
C SER A 123 6.49 -5.70 -9.90
N PHE A 124 7.33 -6.73 -10.01
CA PHE A 124 7.74 -7.28 -11.31
C PHE A 124 6.61 -8.06 -12.01
N PRO A 125 5.98 -9.09 -11.42
CA PRO A 125 4.90 -9.84 -12.07
C PRO A 125 3.62 -9.02 -12.25
N PHE A 126 3.26 -8.16 -11.29
CA PHE A 126 2.05 -7.35 -11.38
C PHE A 126 2.25 -6.05 -12.18
N LYS A 127 3.49 -5.61 -12.37
CA LYS A 127 3.85 -4.32 -13.01
C LYS A 127 3.23 -3.12 -12.30
N PHE A 128 3.10 -3.24 -10.99
CA PHE A 128 2.62 -2.18 -10.12
C PHE A 128 3.80 -1.44 -9.50
N SER A 129 3.57 -0.21 -9.04
CA SER A 129 4.55 0.42 -8.17
C SER A 129 4.39 -0.14 -6.75
N LYS A 130 5.48 -0.22 -5.98
CA LYS A 130 5.44 -0.67 -4.58
C LYS A 130 4.37 0.08 -3.76
N GLN A 131 4.20 1.38 -4.04
CA GLN A 131 3.20 2.22 -3.38
C GLN A 131 1.77 1.84 -3.79
N THR A 132 1.58 1.38 -5.02
CA THR A 132 0.28 0.92 -5.49
C THR A 132 -0.10 -0.40 -4.84
N GLU A 133 0.85 -1.34 -4.74
CA GLU A 133 0.63 -2.63 -4.07
C GLU A 133 0.27 -2.45 -2.61
N SER A 134 1.07 -1.68 -1.86
CA SER A 134 0.77 -1.36 -0.47
C SER A 134 -0.63 -0.74 -0.29
N ARG A 135 -1.10 0.10 -1.24
CA ARG A 135 -2.47 0.62 -1.20
C ARG A 135 -3.51 -0.44 -1.48
N CYS A 136 -3.28 -1.31 -2.47
CA CYS A 136 -4.18 -2.43 -2.76
C CYS A 136 -4.35 -3.33 -1.52
N ASP A 137 -3.25 -3.67 -0.86
CA ASP A 137 -3.25 -4.49 0.36
C ASP A 137 -4.06 -3.85 1.49
N VAL A 138 -3.81 -2.58 1.79
CA VAL A 138 -4.51 -1.86 2.86
C VAL A 138 -6.01 -1.76 2.54
N GLU A 139 -6.36 -1.45 1.30
CA GLU A 139 -7.76 -1.36 0.87
C GLU A 139 -8.45 -2.72 0.91
N ALA A 140 -7.80 -3.78 0.42
CA ALA A 140 -8.32 -5.14 0.47
C ALA A 140 -8.50 -5.61 1.92
N CYS A 141 -7.53 -5.37 2.80
CA CYS A 141 -7.62 -5.72 4.23
C CYS A 141 -8.80 -5.01 4.91
N LYS A 142 -8.98 -3.71 4.64
CA LYS A 142 -10.11 -2.94 5.18
C LYS A 142 -11.44 -3.47 4.67
N ALA A 143 -11.56 -3.71 3.36
CA ALA A 143 -12.77 -4.22 2.75
C ALA A 143 -13.12 -5.63 3.25
N ILE A 144 -12.12 -6.51 3.38
CA ILE A 144 -12.29 -7.86 3.94
C ILE A 144 -12.78 -7.79 5.39
N LYS A 145 -12.15 -6.97 6.23
CA LYS A 145 -12.58 -6.80 7.64
C LYS A 145 -14.00 -6.26 7.77
N GLN A 146 -14.39 -5.39 6.85
CA GLN A 146 -15.72 -4.81 6.82
C GLN A 146 -16.78 -5.84 6.41
N GLU A 147 -16.58 -6.52 5.28
CA GLU A 147 -17.56 -7.45 4.71
C GLU A 147 -17.62 -8.80 5.44
N LEU A 148 -16.50 -9.28 6.00
CA LEU A 148 -16.44 -10.57 6.70
C LEU A 148 -16.49 -10.43 8.22
N LYS A 149 -16.88 -9.27 8.76
CA LYS A 149 -16.88 -9.00 10.20
C LYS A 149 -17.62 -10.08 11.02
N GLU A 150 -18.73 -10.57 10.50
CA GLU A 150 -19.57 -11.58 11.17
C GLU A 150 -19.02 -13.01 11.04
N GLU A 151 -18.18 -13.25 10.03
CA GLU A 151 -17.57 -14.57 9.75
C GLU A 151 -16.23 -14.74 10.48
N ILE A 152 -15.59 -13.65 10.91
CA ILE A 152 -14.30 -13.67 11.61
C ILE A 152 -14.50 -14.07 13.08
N LYS A 153 -14.23 -15.33 13.38
CA LYS A 153 -14.04 -15.80 14.77
C LYS A 153 -12.61 -15.53 15.21
N VAL A 154 -12.40 -14.45 15.96
CA VAL A 154 -11.15 -14.29 16.73
C VAL A 154 -11.32 -15.13 17.99
N SER A 155 -10.51 -16.18 18.14
CA SER A 155 -10.45 -16.90 19.41
C SER A 155 -9.96 -15.90 20.46
N GLY A 156 -10.79 -15.61 21.46
CA GLY A 156 -10.43 -14.69 22.53
C GLY A 156 -9.12 -15.12 23.18
N THR A 157 -8.15 -14.21 23.20
CA THR A 157 -6.94 -14.30 24.02
C THR A 157 -7.26 -13.91 25.46
#